data_AF-A0A352NIC9-F1
#
_entry.id   AF-A0A352NIC9-F1
#
_cell.length_a   1.000
_cell.length_b   1.000
_cell.length_c   1.000
_cell.angle_alpha   90.00
_cell.angle_beta   90.00
_cell.angle_gamma   90.00
#
_symmetry.space_group_name_H-M   'P 1'
#
loop_
_entity.id
_entity.type
_entity.pdbx_description
1 polymer ?
#
loop_
_entity_poly.entity_id
_entity_poly.type
_entity_poly.pdbx_seq_one_letter_code
_entity_poly.pdbx_strand_id
1 'polypeptide(L)' 'MFLRTLRAERMKLHHSPVWLAFLMIPILPAVMGTFNYLQNIGILQNQWYSLWTQHTLFTCYFFLPA' A
#
# COMPACT_ATOMS: atom_id res chain seq x y z
N MET A 1 -32.15 -0.21 13.46
CA MET A 1 -31.08 -1.18 13.77
C MET A 1 -29.77 -0.86 13.03
N PHE A 2 -29.80 -0.54 11.73
CA PHE A 2 -28.61 -0.23 10.91
C PHE A 2 -27.68 0.89 11.43
N LEU A 3 -28.21 2.01 11.93
CA LEU A 3 -27.37 3.09 12.47
C LEU A 3 -26.65 2.68 13.77
N ARG A 4 -27.23 1.76 14.55
CA ARG A 4 -26.61 1.25 15.79
C ARG A 4 -25.45 0.30 15.47
N THR A 5 -25.58 -0.52 14.42
CA THR A 5 -24.51 -1.43 13.97
C THR A 5 -23.34 -0.64 13.38
N LEU A 6 -23.59 0.40 12.57
CA LEU A 6 -22.54 1.30 12.07
C LEU A 6 -21.77 2.01 13.21
N ARG A 7 -22.48 2.45 14.26
CA ARG A 7 -21.84 3.10 15.42
C ARG A 7 -20.96 2.12 16.20
N ALA A 8 -21.37 0.86 16.33
CA ALA A 8 -20.58 -0.18 16.98
C ALA A 8 -19.31 -0.53 16.17
N GLU A 9 -19.41 -0.67 14.85
CA GLU A 9 -18.26 -0.92 13.99
C GLU A 9 -17.27 0.25 13.98
N ARG A 10 -17.76 1.50 13.96
CA ARG A 10 -16.89 2.68 14.09
C ARG A 10 -16.15 2.71 15.44
N MET A 11 -16.79 2.28 16.52
CA MET A 11 -16.17 2.20 17.85
C MET A 11 -15.08 1.12 17.91
N LYS A 12 -15.28 -0.02 17.22
CA LYS A 12 -14.25 -1.05 17.05
C LYS A 12 -13.07 -0.55 16.22
N LEU A 13 -13.35 0.15 15.12
CA LEU A 13 -12.31 0.70 14.24
C LEU A 13 -11.49 1.81 14.92
N HIS A 14 -12.08 2.55 15.87
CA HIS A 14 -11.36 3.58 16.64
C HIS A 14 -10.42 3.00 17.69
N HIS A 15 -10.80 1.90 18.35
CA HIS A 15 -9.95 1.24 19.35
C HIS A 15 -8.99 0.20 18.78
N SER A 16 -9.23 -0.27 17.56
CA SER A 16 -8.35 -1.22 16.86
C SER A 16 -7.56 -0.51 15.76
N PRO A 17 -6.22 -0.48 15.80
CA PRO A 17 -5.38 0.20 14.81
C PRO A 17 -5.35 -0.50 13.44
N VAL A 18 -6.22 -1.48 13.19
CA VAL A 18 -6.28 -2.24 11.92
C VAL A 18 -6.46 -1.34 10.69
N TRP A 19 -7.14 -0.19 10.83
CA TRP A 19 -7.27 0.78 9.74
C TRP A 19 -5.92 1.33 9.25
N LEU A 20 -4.91 1.40 10.12
CA LEU A 20 -3.56 1.82 9.74
C LEU A 20 -2.93 0.80 8.78
N ALA A 21 -3.15 -0.49 8.98
CA ALA A 21 -2.63 -1.51 8.07
C ALA A 21 -3.19 -1.34 6.66
N PHE A 22 -4.50 -1.07 6.52
CA PHE A 22 -5.12 -0.80 5.22
C PHE A 22 -4.54 0.43 4.50
N LEU A 23 -4.04 1.41 5.26
CA LEU A 23 -3.39 2.59 4.70
C LEU A 23 -1.91 2.32 4.37
N MET A 24 -1.20 1.64 5.27
CA MET A 24 0.23 1.39 5.16
C MET A 24 0.58 0.38 4.06
N ILE A 25 -0.25 -0.67 3.89
CA ILE A 25 -0.05 -1.71 2.87
C ILE A 25 0.07 -1.13 1.46
N PRO A 26 -0.81 -0.23 0.97
CA PRO A 26 -0.66 0.37 -0.36
C PRO A 26 0.32 1.55 -0.38
N ILE A 27 0.43 2.34 0.68
CA ILE A 27 1.26 3.56 0.67
C ILE A 27 2.75 3.24 0.66
N LEU A 28 3.20 2.30 1.49
CA LEU A 28 4.64 2.00 1.60
C LEU A 28 5.24 1.55 0.26
N PRO A 29 4.65 0.57 -0.46
CA PRO A 29 5.17 0.14 -1.76
C PRO A 29 5.04 1.22 -2.84
N ALA A 30 3.98 2.04 -2.80
CA ALA A 30 3.81 3.12 -3.77
C ALA A 30 4.90 4.19 -3.61
N VAL A 31 5.21 4.60 -2.37
CA VAL A 31 6.26 5.58 -2.08
C VAL A 31 7.62 5.01 -2.45
N MET A 32 7.95 3.81 -1.95
CA MET A 32 9.26 3.21 -2.22
C MET A 32 9.45 2.83 -3.69
N GLY A 33 8.42 2.27 -4.33
CA GLY A 33 8.45 1.91 -5.74
C GLY A 33 8.59 3.12 -6.66
N THR A 34 7.88 4.22 -6.35
CA THR A 34 8.02 5.47 -7.11
C THR A 34 9.39 6.09 -6.91
N PHE A 35 9.89 6.16 -5.67
CA PHE A 35 11.23 6.68 -5.40
C PHE A 35 12.31 5.85 -6.11
N ASN A 36 12.22 4.53 -6.05
CA ASN A 36 13.14 3.63 -6.74
C ASN A 36 13.08 3.83 -8.27
N TYR A 37 11.88 3.93 -8.84
CA TYR A 37 11.70 4.19 -10.26
C TYR A 37 12.37 5.51 -10.67
N LEU A 38 12.13 6.60 -9.94
CA LEU A 38 12.69 7.92 -10.22
C LEU A 38 14.22 7.94 -10.16
N GLN A 39 14.84 7.18 -9.25
CA GLN A 39 16.29 7.07 -9.15
C GLN A 39 16.92 6.18 -10.25
N ASN A 40 16.13 5.35 -10.94
CA ASN A 40 16.62 4.37 -11.91
C ASN A 40 16.03 4.57 -13.32
N ILE A 41 15.51 5.75 -13.65
CA ILE A 41 14.93 6.05 -14.98
C ILE A 41 15.92 5.79 -16.12
N GLY A 42 17.23 5.96 -15.89
CA GLY A 42 18.27 5.64 -16.88
C GLY A 42 18.33 4.16 -17.27
N ILE A 43 17.82 3.26 -16.42
CA ILE A 43 17.81 1.81 -16.64
C ILE A 43 16.37 1.34 -16.96
N LEU A 44 15.37 1.93 -16.31
CA LEU A 44 13.96 1.55 -16.36
C LEU A 44 13.22 2.25 -17.52
N GLN A 45 13.47 1.78 -18.75
CA GLN A 45 13.00 2.43 -19.98
C GLN A 45 11.53 2.16 -20.33
N ASN A 46 10.91 1.12 -19.75
CA ASN A 46 9.54 0.72 -20.11
C ASN A 46 8.45 1.53 -19.39
N GLN A 47 8.77 2.75 -18.97
CA GLN A 47 7.85 3.75 -18.41
C GLN A 47 6.86 3.15 -17.40
N TRP A 48 5.57 3.14 -17.75
CA TRP A 48 4.48 2.61 -16.93
C TRP A 48 4.73 1.18 -16.45
N TYR A 49 5.20 0.30 -17.33
CA TYR A 49 5.49 -1.08 -16.97
C TYR A 49 6.60 -1.14 -15.91
N SER A 50 7.68 -0.38 -16.12
CA SER A 50 8.77 -0.30 -15.15
C SER A 50 8.36 0.32 -13.81
N LEU A 51 7.43 1.27 -13.79
CA LEU A 51 6.88 1.83 -12.56
C LEU A 51 6.09 0.77 -11.78
N TRP A 52 5.19 0.04 -12.45
CA TRP A 52 4.39 -1.01 -11.83
C TRP A 52 5.22 -2.19 -11.34
N THR A 53 6.32 -2.54 -12.02
CA THR A 53 7.23 -3.56 -11.51
C THR A 53 7.90 -3.12 -10.22
N GLN A 54 8.24 -1.83 -10.06
CA GLN A 54 8.78 -1.34 -8.78
C GLN A 54 7.73 -1.42 -7.66
N HIS A 55 6.50 -0.99 -7.92
CA HIS A 55 5.41 -1.05 -6.94
C HIS A 55 5.12 -2.49 -6.52
N THR A 56 5.06 -3.41 -7.49
CA THR A 56 4.85 -4.84 -7.25
C THR A 56 6.01 -5.44 -6.48
N LEU A 57 7.25 -5.13 -6.83
CA LEU A 57 8.45 -5.64 -6.14
C LEU A 57 8.43 -5.28 -4.65
N PHE A 58 8.16 -4.02 -4.30
CA PHE A 58 8.09 -3.63 -2.89
C PHE A 58 6.83 -4.17 -2.19
N THR A 59 5.72 -4.32 -2.91
CA THR A 59 4.51 -4.95 -2.34
C THR A 59 4.82 -6.39 -1.96
N CYS A 60 5.46 -7.15 -2.86
CA CYS A 60 5.91 -8.50 -2.59
C CYS A 60 6.90 -8.54 -1.43
N TYR A 61 7.94 -7.71 -1.46
CA TYR A 61 8.99 -7.72 -0.45
C TYR A 61 8.47 -7.44 0.98
N PHE A 62 7.50 -6.54 1.13
CA PHE A 62 6.97 -6.17 2.45
C PHE A 62 5.80 -7.02 2.93
N PHE A 63 4.95 -7.49 2.03
CA PHE A 63 3.64 -8.02 2.41
C PHE A 63 3.30 -9.39 1.82
N LEU A 64 4.04 -9.89 0.82
CA LEU A 64 3.85 -11.25 0.34
C LEU A 64 5.02 -12.15 0.77
N PRO A 65 4.76 -13.26 1.49
CA PRO A 65 5.81 -14.22 1.81
C PRO A 65 6.37 -14.84 0.53
N ALA A 66 7.68 -15.14 0.57
CA ALA A 66 8.42 -15.79 -0.51
C ALA A 66 8.18 -17.31 -0.56
#